data_AF-E6LYJ4-F1
#
_entry.id   AF-E6LYJ4-F1
#
_cell.length_a   1.000
_cell.length_b   1.000
_cell.length_c   1.000
_cell.angle_alpha   90.00
_cell.angle_beta   90.00
_cell.angle_gamma   90.00
#
_symmetry.space_group_name_H-M   'P 1'
#
loop_
_entity.id
_entity.type
_entity.pdbx_description
1 polymer ?
#
loop_
_entity_poly.entity_id
_entity_poly.type
_entity_poly.pdbx_seq_one_letter_code
_entity_poly.pdbx_strand_id
1 'polypeptide(L)'
;MSDEEAIAALSALKGIGVWTAEMILLFCLQKPDILSYGDLAILRGMRMVYRHREMTKDKFEKYRRRLSPYNSVASLYFWGGCRWGDPGTDRSRAKEKRFKMTREQMVKICQERDKSYEGKFYLAVMSTKIVCNPGCSSRVPLERNMVFFDTLKKHLMRDTDHAKDA
;
A
#
# COMPACT_ATOMS: atom_id res chain seq x y z
N MET A 1 37.93 -0.23 -0.93
CA MET A 1 36.85 0.60 -0.37
C MET A 1 35.87 -0.30 0.37
N SER A 2 35.74 -0.12 1.67
CA SER A 2 34.73 -0.80 2.48
C SER A 2 33.33 -0.31 2.13
N ASP A 3 32.30 -1.04 2.57
CA ASP A 3 30.92 -0.63 2.31
C ASP A 3 30.57 0.66 3.08
N GLU A 4 31.15 0.86 4.26
CA GLU A 4 31.02 2.09 5.06
C GLU A 4 31.65 3.29 4.35
N GLU A 5 32.84 3.12 3.77
CA GLU A 5 33.51 4.17 2.98
C GLU A 5 32.69 4.54 1.75
N ALA A 6 32.10 3.54 1.07
CA ALA A 6 31.23 3.75 -0.08
C ALA A 6 29.96 4.53 0.29
N ILE A 7 29.33 4.18 1.41
CA ILE A 7 28.15 4.88 1.93
C ILE A 7 28.51 6.32 2.29
N ALA A 8 29.63 6.53 2.98
CA ALA A 8 30.09 7.86 3.35
C ALA A 8 30.33 8.74 2.11
N ALA A 9 31.04 8.22 1.12
CA ALA A 9 31.32 8.93 -0.14
C ALA A 9 30.04 9.29 -0.91
N LEU A 10 29.09 8.36 -1.02
CA LEU A 10 27.82 8.61 -1.71
C LEU A 10 26.94 9.61 -0.94
N SER A 11 26.87 9.49 0.39
CA SER A 11 26.05 10.36 1.24
C SER A 11 26.57 11.81 1.33
N ALA A 12 27.82 12.05 0.94
CA ALA A 12 28.36 13.41 0.82
C ALA A 12 27.77 14.19 -0.36
N LEU A 13 27.15 13.52 -1.33
CA LEU A 13 26.53 14.15 -2.49
C LEU A 13 25.17 14.78 -2.14
N LYS A 14 24.94 16.02 -2.57
CA LYS A 14 23.70 16.75 -2.30
C LYS A 14 22.49 15.97 -2.85
N GLY A 15 21.58 15.58 -1.96
CA GLY A 15 20.36 14.84 -2.29
C GLY A 15 20.45 13.33 -2.11
N ILE A 16 21.61 12.78 -1.73
CA ILE A 16 21.79 11.35 -1.44
C ILE A 16 21.89 11.14 0.07
N GLY A 17 20.89 10.49 0.66
CA GLY A 17 20.92 10.06 2.05
C GLY A 17 21.56 8.67 2.23
N VAL A 18 21.79 8.28 3.49
CA VAL A 18 22.35 6.95 3.84
C VAL A 18 21.52 5.81 3.23
N TRP A 19 20.19 5.87 3.34
CA TRP A 19 19.30 4.86 2.75
C TRP A 19 19.49 4.77 1.22
N THR A 20 19.57 5.90 0.51
CA THR A 20 19.78 5.91 -0.93
C THR A 20 21.13 5.32 -1.30
N ALA A 21 22.18 5.65 -0.54
CA ALA A 21 23.51 5.06 -0.73
C ALA A 21 23.47 3.53 -0.55
N GLU A 22 22.82 3.02 0.49
CA GLU A 22 22.61 1.59 0.70
C GLU A 22 21.85 0.93 -0.47
N MET A 23 20.82 1.59 -1.02
CA MET A 23 20.11 1.08 -2.21
C MET A 23 21.01 1.02 -3.45
N ILE A 24 21.88 2.02 -3.66
CA ILE A 24 22.88 2.01 -4.74
C ILE A 24 23.87 0.86 -4.54
N LEU A 25 24.36 0.65 -3.32
CA LEU A 25 25.27 -0.45 -3.02
C LEU A 25 24.63 -1.81 -3.30
N LEU A 26 23.36 -1.99 -2.91
CA LEU A 26 22.64 -3.24 -3.08
C LEU A 26 22.30 -3.52 -4.55
N PHE A 27 21.70 -2.56 -5.28
CA PHE A 27 21.18 -2.79 -6.63
C PHE A 27 22.15 -2.48 -7.75
N CYS A 28 22.94 -1.41 -7.63
CA CYS A 28 23.85 -0.97 -8.69
C CYS A 28 25.23 -1.59 -8.55
N LEU A 29 25.75 -1.67 -7.32
CA LEU A 29 27.08 -2.22 -7.05
C LEU A 29 27.06 -3.70 -6.59
N GLN A 30 25.86 -4.28 -6.46
CA GLN A 30 25.64 -5.69 -6.10
C GLN A 30 26.44 -6.16 -4.87
N LYS A 31 26.59 -5.27 -3.88
CA LYS A 31 27.27 -5.61 -2.64
C LYS A 31 26.49 -6.69 -1.90
N PRO A 32 27.13 -7.77 -1.41
CA PRO A 32 26.43 -8.92 -0.85
C PRO A 32 25.91 -8.70 0.57
N ASP A 33 26.45 -7.72 1.30
CA ASP A 33 26.24 -7.56 2.75
C ASP A 33 25.51 -6.27 3.18
N ILE A 34 24.46 -5.88 2.44
CA ILE A 34 23.69 -4.65 2.71
C ILE A 34 22.33 -4.95 3.34
N LEU A 35 22.12 -4.48 4.58
CA LEU A 35 20.83 -4.48 5.27
C LEU A 35 20.58 -3.09 5.85
N SER A 36 19.60 -2.38 5.29
CA SER A 36 19.30 -0.99 5.63
C SER A 36 18.34 -0.87 6.82
N TYR A 37 18.76 -0.16 7.88
CA TYR A 37 17.89 0.14 9.01
C TYR A 37 16.84 1.21 8.67
N GLY A 38 17.16 2.12 7.74
CA GLY A 38 16.24 3.19 7.32
C GLY A 38 15.07 2.68 6.46
N ASP A 39 15.13 1.43 5.99
CA ASP A 39 14.10 0.85 5.13
C ASP A 39 12.92 0.32 5.95
N LEU A 40 11.82 1.07 5.96
CA LEU A 40 10.61 0.71 6.69
C LEU A 40 10.00 -0.62 6.22
N ALA A 41 10.17 -0.99 4.95
CA ALA A 41 9.65 -2.24 4.43
C ALA A 41 10.49 -3.44 4.90
N ILE A 42 11.82 -3.32 4.96
CA ILE A 42 12.69 -4.32 5.60
C ILE A 42 12.35 -4.45 7.08
N LEU A 43 12.27 -3.34 7.83
CA LEU A 43 11.93 -3.39 9.26
C LEU A 43 10.59 -4.08 9.50
N ARG A 44 9.59 -3.82 8.65
CA ARG A 44 8.30 -4.51 8.69
C ARG A 44 8.42 -5.99 8.33
N GLY A 45 9.15 -6.33 7.27
CA GLY A 45 9.42 -7.72 6.89
C GLY A 45 10.09 -8.50 8.01
N MET A 46 11.12 -7.94 8.64
CA MET A 46 11.80 -8.54 9.79
C MET A 46 10.87 -8.70 10.99
N ARG A 47 10.02 -7.69 11.26
CA ARG A 47 9.00 -7.78 12.32
C ARG A 47 8.08 -8.97 12.09
N MET A 48 7.65 -9.18 10.85
CA MET A 48 6.76 -10.27 10.47
C MET A 48 7.43 -11.64 10.56
N VAL A 49 8.62 -11.78 9.98
CA VAL A 49 9.37 -13.06 9.96
C VAL A 49 9.72 -13.49 11.39
N TYR A 50 10.20 -12.58 12.22
CA TYR A 50 10.62 -12.88 13.59
C TYR A 50 9.53 -12.67 14.64
N ARG A 51 8.31 -12.31 14.23
CA ARG A 51 7.14 -12.07 15.11
C ARG A 51 7.42 -11.10 16.25
N HIS A 52 8.18 -10.05 15.99
CA HIS A 52 8.39 -8.98 16.96
C HIS A 52 7.19 -8.04 16.99
N ARG A 53 6.90 -7.43 18.14
CA ARG A 53 5.96 -6.30 18.21
C ARG A 53 6.58 -5.03 17.62
N GLU A 54 7.87 -4.83 17.88
CA GLU A 54 8.65 -3.67 17.45
C GLU A 54 10.08 -4.11 17.10
N MET A 55 10.65 -3.46 16.08
CA MET A 55 12.03 -3.65 15.66
C MET A 55 12.89 -2.52 16.21
N THR A 56 13.55 -2.77 17.34
CA THR A 56 14.51 -1.83 17.92
C THR A 56 15.86 -1.92 17.20
N LYS A 57 16.66 -0.86 17.28
CA LYS A 57 17.99 -0.81 16.66
C LYS A 57 18.90 -1.95 17.13
N ASP A 58 18.87 -2.29 18.42
CA ASP A 58 19.68 -3.38 18.98
C ASP A 58 19.29 -4.75 18.42
N LYS A 59 17.98 -5.01 18.27
CA LYS A 59 17.49 -6.24 17.65
C LYS A 59 17.90 -6.31 16.19
N PHE A 60 17.73 -5.19 15.47
CA PHE A 60 18.13 -5.09 14.07
C PHE A 60 19.61 -5.42 13.89
N GLU A 61 20.48 -4.82 14.70
CA GLU A 61 21.92 -5.03 14.64
C GLU A 61 22.30 -6.49 14.95
N LYS A 62 21.61 -7.12 15.91
CA LYS A 62 21.77 -8.55 16.18
C LYS A 62 21.44 -9.41 14.95
N TYR A 63 20.38 -9.08 14.21
CA TYR A 63 20.03 -9.80 12.99
C TYR A 63 20.99 -9.51 11.83
N ARG A 64 21.42 -8.25 11.67
CA ARG A 64 22.41 -7.85 10.67
C ARG A 64 23.70 -8.66 10.81
N ARG A 65 24.21 -8.82 12.03
CA ARG A 65 25.39 -9.64 12.31
C ARG A 65 25.18 -11.12 12.02
N ARG A 66 23.97 -11.64 12.27
CA ARG A 66 23.63 -13.05 12.05
C ARG A 66 23.48 -13.40 10.58
N LEU A 67 23.04 -12.44 9.76
CA LEU A 67 22.75 -12.64 8.34
C LEU A 67 23.94 -12.27 7.44
N SER A 68 24.96 -11.61 7.99
CA SER A 68 26.23 -11.39 7.32
C SER A 68 26.90 -12.74 6.98
N PRO A 69 27.52 -12.89 5.80
CA PRO A 69 27.81 -11.88 4.77
C PRO A 69 26.74 -11.73 3.67
N TYR A 70 25.52 -12.23 3.90
CA TYR A 70 24.44 -12.29 2.90
C TYR A 70 23.26 -11.37 3.23
N ASN A 71 23.53 -10.26 3.89
CA ASN A 71 22.50 -9.29 4.27
C ASN A 71 21.69 -8.77 3.07
N SER A 72 22.29 -8.63 1.88
CA SER A 72 21.56 -8.18 0.68
C SER A 72 20.52 -9.20 0.23
N VAL A 73 20.84 -10.50 0.32
CA VAL A 73 19.87 -11.56 0.03
C VAL A 73 18.74 -11.50 1.07
N ALA A 74 19.08 -11.37 2.35
CA ALA A 74 18.08 -11.25 3.41
C ALA A 74 17.15 -10.06 3.20
N SER A 75 17.68 -8.89 2.79
CA SER A 75 16.90 -7.70 2.42
C SER A 75 15.83 -8.00 1.38
N LEU A 76 16.16 -8.76 0.32
CA LEU A 76 15.21 -9.19 -0.72
C LEU A 76 14.06 -10.02 -0.14
N TYR A 77 14.38 -10.98 0.74
CA TYR A 77 13.37 -11.81 1.40
C TYR A 77 12.51 -11.01 2.38
N PHE A 78 13.08 -10.07 3.13
CA PHE A 78 12.32 -9.21 4.04
C PHE A 78 11.36 -8.28 3.30
N TRP A 79 11.76 -7.74 2.14
CA TRP A 79 10.82 -7.00 1.29
C TRP A 79 9.65 -7.87 0.82
N GLY A 80 9.91 -9.13 0.45
CA GLY A 80 8.85 -10.11 0.21
C GLY A 80 7.94 -10.26 1.45
N GLY A 81 8.57 -10.40 2.62
CA GLY A 81 7.97 -10.47 3.96
C GLY A 81 7.02 -9.32 4.32
N CYS A 82 7.29 -8.10 3.88
CA CYS A 82 6.46 -6.92 4.16
C CYS A 82 5.06 -6.97 3.52
N ARG A 83 4.90 -7.76 2.45
CA ARG A 83 3.62 -7.92 1.74
C ARG A 83 2.67 -8.87 2.44
N TRP A 84 3.19 -9.71 3.33
CA TRP A 84 2.39 -10.62 4.11
C TRP A 84 1.56 -9.79 5.10
N GLY A 85 0.42 -10.30 5.54
CA GLY A 85 -0.44 -9.57 6.46
C GLY A 85 0.23 -9.31 7.80
N ASP A 86 0.69 -8.08 8.04
CA ASP A 86 1.20 -7.68 9.34
C ASP A 86 0.10 -7.84 10.40
N PRO A 87 0.28 -8.74 11.39
CA PRO A 87 -0.70 -8.99 12.44
C PRO A 87 -0.93 -7.77 13.35
N GLY A 88 0.02 -6.83 13.38
CA GLY A 88 -0.03 -5.60 14.17
C GLY A 88 -0.53 -4.39 13.40
N THR A 89 -0.56 -4.42 12.06
CA THR A 89 -1.44 -3.51 11.32
C THR A 89 -2.84 -4.03 11.47
N ASP A 90 -3.58 -3.35 12.32
CA ASP A 90 -5.00 -3.53 12.42
C ASP A 90 -5.66 -3.29 11.04
N ARG A 91 -5.79 -4.34 10.22
CA ARG A 91 -6.61 -4.28 9.01
C ARG A 91 -8.08 -4.09 9.37
N SER A 92 -8.44 -4.24 10.65
CA SER A 92 -9.76 -3.86 11.17
C SER A 92 -10.01 -2.36 11.01
N ARG A 93 -8.98 -1.50 11.01
CA ARG A 93 -9.14 -0.06 10.71
C ARG A 93 -9.42 0.23 9.23
N ALA A 94 -9.05 -0.69 8.33
CA ALA A 94 -9.41 -0.64 6.91
C ALA A 94 -10.69 -1.45 6.60
N LYS A 95 -11.16 -2.28 7.55
CA LYS A 95 -12.50 -2.84 7.53
C LYS A 95 -13.47 -1.77 8.02
N GLU A 96 -14.52 -1.56 7.24
CA GLU A 96 -15.74 -0.83 7.63
C GLU A 96 -15.61 0.69 7.86
N LYS A 97 -15.27 1.43 6.80
CA LYS A 97 -16.14 2.58 6.48
C LYS A 97 -17.25 2.10 5.55
N ARG A 98 -18.12 1.22 6.06
CA ARG A 98 -19.46 1.10 5.49
C ARG A 98 -20.12 2.44 5.77
N PHE A 99 -20.29 3.24 4.74
CA PHE A 99 -20.98 4.52 4.88
C PHE A 99 -22.43 4.22 5.33
N LYS A 100 -22.82 4.75 6.49
CA LYS A 100 -24.13 4.52 7.14
C LYS A 100 -25.23 5.37 6.49
N MET A 101 -25.33 5.37 5.16
CA MET A 101 -26.43 6.04 4.46
C MET A 101 -27.36 5.03 3.84
N THR A 102 -28.65 5.35 3.84
CA THR A 102 -29.63 4.60 3.08
C THR A 102 -29.44 4.87 1.59
N ARG A 103 -29.95 3.95 0.76
CA ARG A 103 -29.93 4.11 -0.69
C ARG A 103 -30.62 5.41 -1.12
N GLU A 104 -31.73 5.76 -0.49
CA GLU A 104 -32.49 6.99 -0.78
C GLU A 104 -31.64 8.25 -0.54
N GLN A 105 -30.89 8.27 0.57
CA GLN A 105 -29.97 9.38 0.85
C GLN A 105 -28.90 9.49 -0.25
N MET A 106 -28.35 8.37 -0.73
CA MET A 106 -27.30 8.40 -1.77
C MET A 106 -27.83 8.89 -3.11
N VAL A 107 -29.06 8.50 -3.45
CA VAL A 107 -29.76 9.02 -4.62
C VAL A 107 -29.93 10.53 -4.50
N LYS A 108 -30.43 11.02 -3.35
CA LYS A 108 -30.62 12.44 -3.09
C LYS A 108 -29.32 13.23 -3.22
N ILE A 109 -28.22 12.73 -2.68
CA ILE A 109 -26.90 13.37 -2.82
C ILE A 109 -26.45 13.47 -4.28
N CYS A 110 -26.68 12.43 -5.09
CA CYS A 110 -26.35 12.48 -6.52
C CYS A 110 -27.25 13.45 -7.28
N GLN A 111 -28.51 13.61 -6.87
CA GLN A 111 -29.44 14.60 -7.42
C GLN A 111 -29.02 16.03 -7.05
N GLU A 112 -28.59 16.25 -5.80
CA GLU A 112 -28.11 17.55 -5.29
C GLU A 112 -26.68 17.88 -5.73
N ARG A 113 -25.94 16.90 -6.26
CA ARG A 113 -24.54 17.03 -6.75
C ARG A 113 -23.59 17.52 -5.67
N ASP A 114 -23.77 17.04 -4.44
CA ASP A 114 -22.95 17.47 -3.31
C ASP A 114 -21.53 16.89 -3.41
N LYS A 115 -20.57 17.78 -3.69
CA LYS A 115 -19.14 17.45 -3.82
C LYS A 115 -18.50 17.02 -2.50
N SER A 116 -19.11 17.34 -1.35
CA SER A 116 -18.57 16.96 -0.04
C SER A 116 -18.58 15.44 0.19
N TYR A 117 -19.27 14.68 -0.69
CA TYR A 117 -19.32 13.23 -0.68
C TYR A 117 -18.45 12.56 -1.75
N GLU A 118 -17.67 13.33 -2.51
CA GLU A 118 -16.67 12.75 -3.42
C GLU A 118 -15.65 11.89 -2.67
N GLY A 119 -15.39 10.68 -3.18
CA GLY A 119 -14.51 9.71 -2.52
C GLY A 119 -15.09 9.02 -1.28
N LYS A 120 -16.30 9.39 -0.82
CA LYS A 120 -17.01 8.66 0.24
C LYS A 120 -17.79 7.47 -0.31
N PHE A 121 -18.34 7.61 -1.52
CA PHE A 121 -18.95 6.54 -2.29
C PHE A 121 -18.89 6.87 -3.79
N TYR A 122 -19.18 5.87 -4.61
CA TYR A 122 -19.21 5.93 -6.06
C TYR A 122 -20.55 5.40 -6.56
N LEU A 123 -21.04 5.98 -7.66
CA LEU A 123 -22.25 5.54 -8.36
C LEU A 123 -21.84 4.82 -9.65
N ALA A 124 -22.26 3.57 -9.82
CA ALA A 124 -22.19 2.89 -11.11
C ALA A 124 -23.57 2.89 -11.78
N VAL A 125 -23.57 3.17 -13.08
CA VAL A 125 -24.76 3.19 -13.90
C VAL A 125 -24.90 1.86 -14.62
N MET A 126 -25.93 1.08 -14.29
CA MET A 126 -26.10 -0.28 -14.80
C MET A 126 -26.21 -0.36 -16.32
N SER A 127 -26.83 0.64 -16.95
CA SER A 127 -27.07 0.70 -18.39
C SER A 127 -25.84 1.07 -19.20
N THR A 128 -24.95 1.93 -18.68
CA THR A 128 -23.76 2.40 -19.40
C THR A 128 -22.46 1.78 -18.90
N LYS A 129 -22.50 1.10 -17.74
CA LYS A 129 -21.33 0.57 -17.03
C LYS A 129 -20.29 1.63 -16.65
N ILE A 130 -20.69 2.91 -16.66
CA ILE A 130 -19.84 4.03 -16.24
C ILE A 130 -19.95 4.17 -14.72
N VAL A 131 -18.80 4.42 -14.08
CA VAL A 131 -18.73 4.82 -12.67
C VAL A 131 -18.48 6.32 -12.60
N CYS A 132 -19.26 6.99 -11.76
CA CYS A 132 -19.14 8.41 -11.50
C CYS A 132 -19.08 8.74 -10.00
N ASN A 133 -18.59 9.93 -9.71
CA ASN A 133 -18.66 10.53 -8.38
C ASN A 133 -20.05 11.14 -8.14
N PRO A 134 -20.50 11.28 -6.88
CA PRO A 134 -21.78 11.92 -6.55
C PRO A 134 -21.90 13.37 -7.03
N GLY A 135 -20.79 14.12 -7.08
CA GLY A 135 -20.74 15.49 -7.59
C GLY A 135 -20.67 15.62 -9.11
N CYS A 136 -20.84 14.52 -9.87
CA CYS A 136 -20.70 14.52 -11.33
C CYS A 136 -21.72 15.46 -12.01
N SER A 137 -21.25 16.24 -12.99
CA SER A 137 -22.07 17.20 -13.74
C SER A 137 -22.98 16.54 -14.79
N SER A 138 -22.74 15.28 -15.13
CA SER A 138 -23.53 14.51 -16.08
C SER A 138 -24.99 14.36 -15.64
N ARG A 139 -25.87 14.02 -16.59
CA ARG A 139 -27.29 13.77 -16.29
C ARG A 139 -27.41 12.64 -15.27
N VAL A 140 -28.17 12.90 -14.21
CA VAL A 140 -28.40 11.92 -13.14
C VAL A 140 -29.21 10.74 -13.72
N PRO A 141 -28.74 9.49 -13.56
CA PRO A 141 -29.46 8.31 -14.05
C PRO A 141 -30.82 8.11 -13.38
N LEU A 142 -31.63 7.21 -13.93
CA LEU A 142 -32.83 6.73 -13.23
C LEU A 142 -32.42 5.87 -12.03
N GLU A 143 -33.14 6.00 -10.92
CA GLU A 143 -32.79 5.32 -9.67
C GLU A 143 -32.64 3.81 -9.84
N ARG A 144 -33.52 3.16 -10.63
CA ARG A 144 -33.44 1.72 -10.93
C ARG A 144 -32.12 1.29 -11.57
N ASN A 145 -31.41 2.21 -12.22
CA ASN A 145 -30.13 1.95 -12.88
C ASN A 145 -28.92 2.35 -12.01
N MET A 146 -29.13 2.75 -10.76
CA MET A 146 -28.08 3.19 -9.84
C MET A 146 -27.65 2.06 -8.90
N VAL A 147 -26.34 1.83 -8.83
CA VAL A 147 -25.72 0.96 -7.83
C VAL A 147 -24.57 1.72 -7.16
N PHE A 148 -24.53 1.68 -5.83
CA PHE A 148 -23.55 2.43 -5.05
C PHE A 148 -22.48 1.52 -4.46
N PHE A 149 -21.24 2.03 -4.41
CA PHE A 149 -20.08 1.34 -3.86
C PHE A 149 -19.29 2.26 -2.95
N ASP A 150 -18.67 1.72 -1.91
CA ASP A 150 -17.77 2.49 -1.04
C ASP A 150 -16.39 2.72 -1.67
N THR A 151 -16.00 1.87 -2.62
CA THR A 151 -14.66 1.87 -3.23
C THR A 151 -14.73 1.39 -4.67
N LEU A 152 -13.90 1.97 -5.54
CA LEU A 152 -13.80 1.56 -6.95
C LEU A 152 -13.36 0.11 -7.12
N LYS A 153 -12.52 -0.41 -6.21
CA LYS A 153 -12.05 -1.80 -6.24
C LYS A 153 -13.20 -2.80 -6.16
N LYS A 154 -14.25 -2.51 -5.37
CA LYS A 154 -15.42 -3.39 -5.27
C LYS A 154 -16.27 -3.41 -6.53
N HIS A 155 -16.30 -2.31 -7.28
CA HIS A 155 -16.96 -2.30 -8.58
C HIS A 155 -16.21 -3.20 -9.57
N LEU A 156 -14.89 -3.01 -9.71
CA LEU A 156 -14.05 -3.78 -10.65
C LEU A 156 -14.08 -5.30 -10.40
N MET A 157 -14.23 -5.73 -9.15
CA MET A 157 -14.28 -7.16 -8.79
C MET A 157 -15.62 -7.83 -9.15
N ARG A 158 -16.69 -7.06 -9.35
CA ARG A 158 -18.01 -7.65 -9.70
C ARG A 158 -18.05 -8.11 -11.16
N ASP A 159 -17.31 -7.46 -12.04
CA ASP A 159 -17.22 -7.88 -13.45
C ASP A 159 -16.37 -9.15 -13.61
N THR A 160 -15.40 -9.39 -12.71
CA THR A 160 -14.55 -10.59 -12.76
C THR A 160 -15.22 -11.86 -12.26
N ASP A 161 -16.25 -11.74 -11.41
CA ASP A 161 -16.98 -12.90 -10.88
C ASP A 161 -17.97 -13.49 -11.91
N HIS A 162 -18.40 -12.71 -12.91
CA HIS A 162 -19.22 -13.22 -14.03
C HIS A 162 -18.40 -13.88 -15.14
N ALA A 163 -17.06 -13.80 -15.10
CA ALA A 163 -16.18 -14.45 -16.07
C ALA A 163 -15.75 -15.87 -15.66
N LYS A 164 -16.24 -16.38 -14.52
CA LYS A 164 -15.91 -17.73 -14.02
C LYS A 164 -17.03 -18.76 -14.25
N ASP A 165 -18.19 -18.32 -14.68
CA ASP A 165 -19.37 -19.16 -14.93
C ASP A 165 -19.76 -19.22 -16.42
N ALA A 166 -18.81 -18.96 -17.33
CA ALA A 166 -18.98 -19.08 -18.79
C ALA A 166 -17.95 -20.03 -19.40
#